data_AF-I3XSS7-F1
#
_entry.id   AF-I3XSS7-F1
#
_cell.length_a   1.000
_cell.length_b   1.000
_cell.length_c   1.000
_cell.angle_alpha   90.00
_cell.angle_beta   90.00
_cell.angle_gamma   90.00
#
_symmetry.space_group_name_H-M   'P 1'
#
loop_
_entity.id
_entity.type
_entity.pdbx_description
1 polymer ?
#
loop_
_entity_poly.entity_id
_entity_poly.type
_entity_poly.pdbx_seq_one_letter_code
_entity_poly.pdbx_strand_id
1 'polypeptide(L)'
;MILLQGLSNRFKVLLDAVIAIALASTILLNNTGVWRTWSILGEEYIYLFTCILLYYIVDPYTGLYTVLAVIASGSLNLVMKYSFNTPRPPNPLVEAEGPGFPSGHAQISTSFWGTLTLKLGDKYLAVASALLVAGISLSRIYLRAHYIVDVAGGITAGLAIALIIHYLSSRLEPGSAFTTIGAAAIALSSTTLLLRQWEPTALGLTGIGIALVASSRRIKDVVETLNTMDMRHRIKALILVLITTGPLYLAARTGGVARIIFFTIIGLIIFNTPLILGTKTRSKNTNSGAAGI
;
A
#
# COMPACT_ATOMS: atom_id res chain seq x y z
N MET A 1 2.26 3.31 19.56
CA MET A 1 2.98 2.09 19.99
C MET A 1 2.04 1.12 20.69
N ILE A 2 1.30 0.20 20.06
CA ILE A 2 0.63 0.05 18.75
C ILE A 2 -0.49 -0.95 19.08
N LEU A 3 -1.73 -0.73 18.63
CA LEU A 3 -2.89 -1.59 18.94
C LEU A 3 -2.60 -3.10 18.80
N LEU A 4 -1.77 -3.49 17.81
CA LEU A 4 -1.34 -4.87 17.59
C LEU A 4 -0.30 -5.37 18.59
N GLN A 5 0.67 -4.55 19.00
CA GLN A 5 1.66 -4.93 20.02
C GLN A 5 1.03 -5.05 21.41
N GLY A 6 -0.04 -4.30 21.68
CA GLY A 6 -0.81 -4.37 22.92
C GLY A 6 -1.76 -5.58 23.03
N LEU A 7 -1.95 -6.36 21.95
CA LEU A 7 -2.73 -7.60 22.00
C LEU A 7 -1.98 -8.67 22.79
N SER A 8 -2.70 -9.43 23.61
CA SER A 8 -2.11 -10.57 24.31
C SER A 8 -1.57 -11.60 23.31
N ASN A 9 -0.47 -12.26 23.66
CA ASN A 9 0.08 -13.35 22.84
C ASN A 9 -0.94 -14.46 22.57
N ARG A 10 -1.83 -14.73 23.55
CA ARG A 10 -2.93 -15.71 23.38
C ARG A 10 -3.87 -15.32 22.24
N PHE A 11 -4.24 -14.04 22.17
CA PHE A 11 -5.10 -13.54 21.10
C PHE A 11 -4.41 -13.61 19.73
N LYS A 12 -3.11 -13.29 19.66
CA LYS A 12 -2.34 -13.36 18.41
C LYS A 12 -2.24 -14.80 17.89
N VAL A 13 -1.92 -15.76 18.77
CA VAL A 13 -1.90 -17.20 18.43
C VAL A 13 -3.28 -17.67 17.96
N LEU A 14 -4.35 -17.23 18.64
CA LEU A 14 -5.72 -17.57 18.21
C LEU A 14 -6.01 -17.02 16.81
N LEU A 15 -5.60 -15.78 16.52
CA LEU A 15 -5.75 -15.18 15.19
C LEU A 15 -4.99 -15.99 14.13
N ASP A 16 -3.72 -16.34 14.38
CA ASP A 16 -2.92 -17.16 13.47
C ASP A 16 -3.59 -18.51 13.22
N ALA A 17 -4.10 -19.16 14.27
CA ALA A 17 -4.82 -20.43 14.17
C ALA A 17 -6.10 -20.29 13.33
N VAL A 18 -6.87 -19.21 13.51
CA VAL A 18 -8.08 -18.96 12.71
C VAL A 18 -7.75 -18.77 11.24
N ILE A 19 -6.70 -18.00 10.91
CA ILE A 19 -6.27 -17.79 9.52
C ILE A 19 -5.79 -19.11 8.91
N ALA A 20 -5.02 -19.90 9.66
CA ALA A 20 -4.53 -21.21 9.21
C ALA A 20 -5.68 -22.20 8.96
N ILE A 21 -6.64 -22.28 9.88
CA ILE A 21 -7.83 -23.14 9.74
C ILE A 21 -8.68 -22.67 8.55
N ALA A 22 -8.86 -21.37 8.34
CA ALA A 22 -9.57 -20.83 7.19
C ALA A 22 -8.90 -21.24 5.87
N LEU A 23 -7.57 -21.14 5.79
CA LEU A 23 -6.81 -21.55 4.61
C LEU A 23 -6.90 -23.07 4.37
N ALA A 24 -6.70 -23.87 5.42
CA ALA A 24 -6.82 -25.32 5.33
C ALA A 24 -8.24 -25.75 4.89
N SER A 25 -9.27 -25.15 5.49
CA SER A 25 -10.67 -25.38 5.11
C SER A 25 -10.95 -24.99 3.66
N THR A 26 -10.35 -23.90 3.18
CA THR A 26 -10.49 -23.47 1.78
C THR A 26 -9.94 -24.51 0.81
N ILE A 27 -8.76 -25.06 1.13
CA ILE A 27 -8.12 -26.12 0.34
C ILE A 27 -9.00 -27.37 0.33
N LEU A 28 -9.55 -27.77 1.48
CA LEU A 28 -10.42 -28.95 1.60
C LEU A 28 -11.78 -28.77 0.89
N LEU A 29 -12.40 -27.60 1.03
CA LEU A 29 -13.70 -27.30 0.42
C LEU A 29 -13.60 -27.17 -1.10
N ASN A 30 -12.42 -26.79 -1.62
CA ASN A 30 -12.13 -26.65 -3.03
C ASN A 30 -13.22 -25.87 -3.80
N ASN A 31 -13.68 -24.77 -3.19
CA ASN A 31 -14.84 -24.01 -3.66
C ASN A 31 -14.41 -22.66 -4.24
N THR A 32 -14.86 -22.34 -5.45
CA THR A 32 -14.51 -21.11 -6.16
C THR A 32 -14.93 -19.83 -5.42
N GLY A 33 -16.08 -19.84 -4.74
CA GLY A 33 -16.54 -18.70 -3.96
C GLY A 33 -15.58 -18.36 -2.82
N VAL A 34 -15.10 -19.37 -2.10
CA VAL A 34 -14.15 -19.18 -0.99
C VAL A 34 -12.79 -18.70 -1.51
N TRP A 35 -12.30 -19.24 -2.62
CA TRP A 35 -11.07 -18.76 -3.25
C TRP A 35 -11.17 -17.32 -3.76
N ARG A 36 -12.35 -16.88 -4.22
CA ARG A 36 -12.58 -15.46 -4.54
C ARG A 36 -12.46 -14.58 -3.31
N THR A 37 -12.88 -15.02 -2.14
CA THR A 37 -12.69 -14.26 -0.89
C THR A 37 -11.22 -14.04 -0.58
N TRP A 38 -10.37 -15.07 -0.72
CA TRP A 38 -8.91 -14.91 -0.59
C TRP A 38 -8.33 -13.96 -1.62
N SER A 39 -8.83 -14.04 -2.86
CA SER A 39 -8.40 -13.12 -3.91
C SER A 39 -8.75 -11.66 -3.59
N ILE A 40 -9.92 -11.39 -3.01
CA ILE A 40 -10.34 -10.03 -2.64
C ILE A 40 -9.33 -9.41 -1.65
N LEU A 41 -8.78 -10.19 -0.71
CA LEU A 41 -7.73 -9.72 0.20
C LEU A 41 -6.42 -9.32 -0.51
N GLY A 42 -6.25 -9.74 -1.77
CA GLY A 42 -5.11 -9.37 -2.61
C GLY A 42 -5.32 -8.09 -3.43
N GLU A 43 -6.49 -7.46 -3.33
CA GLU A 43 -6.84 -6.28 -4.12
C GLU A 43 -6.07 -5.03 -3.68
N GLU A 44 -5.57 -4.27 -4.65
CA GLU A 44 -4.70 -3.11 -4.42
C GLU A 44 -5.37 -2.01 -3.58
N TYR A 45 -6.68 -1.79 -3.75
CA TYR A 45 -7.41 -0.75 -3.04
C TYR A 45 -7.50 -1.04 -1.54
N ILE A 46 -7.52 -2.33 -1.14
CA ILE A 46 -7.49 -2.73 0.27
C ILE A 46 -6.15 -2.31 0.88
N TYR A 47 -5.05 -2.57 0.19
CA TYR A 47 -3.71 -2.19 0.67
C TYR A 47 -3.54 -0.67 0.73
N LEU A 48 -3.95 0.07 -0.29
CA LEU A 48 -3.88 1.53 -0.30
C LEU A 48 -4.71 2.13 0.85
N PHE A 49 -5.94 1.68 1.03
CA PHE A 49 -6.79 2.14 2.13
C PHE A 49 -6.19 1.79 3.50
N THR A 50 -5.70 0.55 3.67
CA THR A 50 -5.06 0.11 4.91
C THR A 50 -3.80 0.93 5.21
N CYS A 51 -2.98 1.23 4.21
CA CYS A 51 -1.80 2.08 4.39
C CYS A 51 -2.17 3.50 4.84
N ILE A 52 -3.24 4.08 4.28
CA ILE A 52 -3.75 5.40 4.69
C ILE A 52 -4.26 5.34 6.14
N LEU A 53 -4.98 4.28 6.54
CA LEU A 53 -5.39 4.08 7.93
C LEU A 53 -4.20 3.94 8.88
N LEU A 54 -3.19 3.14 8.51
CA LEU A 54 -1.97 3.02 9.29
C LEU A 54 -1.28 4.37 9.46
N TYR A 55 -1.20 5.15 8.37
CA TYR A 55 -0.55 6.45 8.32
C TYR A 55 -1.25 7.50 9.21
N TYR A 56 -2.58 7.60 9.14
CA TYR A 56 -3.33 8.61 9.89
C TYR A 56 -3.65 8.21 11.34
N ILE A 57 -3.95 6.93 11.57
CA ILE A 57 -4.61 6.49 12.81
C ILE A 57 -3.67 5.71 13.71
N VAL A 58 -2.91 4.76 13.15
CA VAL A 58 -2.18 3.77 13.95
C VAL A 58 -0.76 4.22 14.29
N ASP A 59 0.10 4.30 13.28
CA ASP A 59 1.50 4.68 13.41
C ASP A 59 1.96 5.32 12.09
N PRO A 60 2.17 6.65 12.06
CA PRO A 60 2.48 7.36 10.83
C PRO A 60 3.72 6.84 10.11
N TYR A 61 4.77 6.43 10.82
CA TYR A 61 5.97 5.88 10.18
C TYR A 61 5.72 4.51 9.54
N THR A 62 5.02 3.61 10.23
CA THR A 62 4.64 2.31 9.68
C THR A 62 3.77 2.49 8.44
N GLY A 63 2.73 3.32 8.53
CA GLY A 63 1.87 3.63 7.38
C GLY A 63 2.64 4.20 6.20
N LEU A 64 3.49 5.19 6.47
CA LEU A 64 4.36 5.82 5.47
C LEU A 64 5.20 4.78 4.70
N TYR A 65 5.93 3.92 5.41
CA TYR A 65 6.78 2.94 4.74
C TYR A 65 5.99 1.83 4.03
N THR A 66 4.81 1.45 4.53
CA THR A 66 3.92 0.53 3.79
C THR A 66 3.37 1.14 2.50
N VAL A 67 3.03 2.45 2.49
CA VAL A 67 2.66 3.15 1.24
C VAL A 67 3.80 3.12 0.23
N LEU A 68 5.03 3.42 0.66
CA LEU A 68 6.21 3.39 -0.21
C LEU A 68 6.43 2.00 -0.82
N ALA A 69 6.25 0.93 -0.03
CA ALA A 69 6.35 -0.44 -0.52
C ALA A 69 5.31 -0.77 -1.60
N VAL A 70 4.05 -0.38 -1.39
CA VAL A 70 2.96 -0.63 -2.35
C VAL A 70 3.20 0.14 -3.65
N ILE A 71 3.63 1.40 -3.58
CA ILE A 71 3.94 2.21 -4.77
C ILE A 71 5.13 1.61 -5.55
N ALA A 72 6.23 1.29 -4.86
CA ALA A 72 7.38 0.66 -5.48
C ALA A 72 7.00 -0.69 -6.13
N SER A 73 6.15 -1.47 -5.47
CA SER A 73 5.63 -2.73 -5.99
C SER A 73 4.78 -2.56 -7.23
N GLY A 74 3.82 -1.65 -7.23
CA GLY A 74 2.98 -1.39 -8.40
C GLY A 74 3.81 -0.96 -9.61
N SER A 75 4.72 0.00 -9.42
CA SER A 75 5.59 0.51 -10.49
C SER A 75 6.49 -0.58 -11.07
N LEU A 76 7.14 -1.39 -10.22
CA LEU A 76 7.98 -2.50 -10.68
C LEU A 76 7.16 -3.61 -11.35
N ASN A 77 5.98 -3.93 -10.81
CA ASN A 77 5.12 -4.97 -11.38
C ASN A 77 4.71 -4.62 -12.81
N LEU A 78 4.28 -3.39 -13.06
CA LEU A 78 3.85 -2.95 -14.39
C LEU A 78 4.97 -3.02 -15.42
N VAL A 79 6.16 -2.50 -15.10
CA VAL A 79 7.26 -2.55 -16.07
C VAL A 79 7.65 -3.99 -16.39
N MET A 80 7.69 -4.88 -15.38
CA MET A 80 7.93 -6.30 -15.62
C MET A 80 6.82 -6.93 -16.47
N LYS A 81 5.54 -6.65 -16.17
CA LYS A 81 4.40 -7.16 -16.94
C LYS A 81 4.53 -6.89 -18.43
N TYR A 82 4.76 -5.64 -18.80
CA TYR A 82 4.83 -5.26 -20.21
C TYR A 82 6.19 -5.56 -20.86
N SER A 83 7.24 -5.79 -20.07
CA SER A 83 8.53 -6.26 -20.59
C SER A 83 8.50 -7.74 -20.95
N PHE A 84 7.92 -8.59 -20.09
CA PHE A 84 7.84 -10.04 -20.33
C PHE A 84 6.64 -10.44 -21.18
N ASN A 85 5.53 -9.72 -21.07
CA ASN A 85 4.30 -9.87 -21.85
C ASN A 85 3.79 -11.32 -21.97
N THR A 86 3.87 -12.10 -20.87
CA THR A 86 3.53 -13.52 -20.90
C THR A 86 2.01 -13.76 -20.95
N PRO A 87 1.54 -14.84 -21.61
CA PRO A 87 0.13 -15.21 -21.62
C PRO A 87 -0.33 -15.70 -20.25
N ARG A 88 -1.65 -15.59 -20.00
CA ARG A 88 -2.30 -16.15 -18.80
C ARG A 88 -2.78 -17.60 -19.04
N PRO A 89 -3.10 -18.37 -17.98
CA PRO A 89 -3.75 -19.66 -18.13
C PRO A 89 -5.10 -19.54 -18.87
N PRO A 90 -5.49 -20.56 -19.67
CA PRO A 90 -6.80 -20.58 -20.32
C PRO A 90 -7.93 -20.84 -19.32
N ASN A 91 -9.15 -20.45 -19.69
CA ASN A 91 -10.38 -20.67 -18.92
C ASN A 91 -10.33 -20.08 -17.48
N PRO A 92 -10.13 -18.76 -17.34
CA PRO A 92 -10.03 -18.11 -16.04
C PRO A 92 -11.36 -18.16 -15.27
N LEU A 93 -11.30 -18.31 -13.95
CA LEU A 93 -12.47 -18.29 -13.06
C LEU A 93 -12.73 -16.90 -12.45
N VAL A 94 -11.86 -15.94 -12.78
CA VAL A 94 -11.92 -14.52 -12.40
C VAL A 94 -11.38 -13.68 -13.55
N GLU A 95 -11.98 -12.53 -13.81
CA GLU A 95 -11.47 -11.61 -14.81
C GLU A 95 -10.11 -11.04 -14.38
N ALA A 96 -9.18 -10.97 -15.32
CA ALA A 96 -7.88 -10.37 -15.10
C ALA A 96 -7.33 -9.83 -16.42
N GLU A 97 -6.96 -8.56 -16.43
CA GLU A 97 -6.45 -7.89 -17.62
C GLU A 97 -4.92 -7.91 -17.65
N GLY A 98 -4.36 -7.70 -18.85
CA GLY A 98 -2.93 -7.56 -19.08
C GLY A 98 -2.09 -8.84 -18.89
N PRO A 99 -0.76 -8.72 -18.98
CA PRO A 99 0.17 -9.86 -18.95
C PRO A 99 0.14 -10.68 -17.66
N GLY A 100 0.53 -11.95 -17.75
CA GLY A 100 0.58 -12.89 -16.63
C GLY A 100 1.68 -12.54 -15.62
N PHE A 101 2.94 -12.62 -16.03
CA PHE A 101 4.09 -12.48 -15.14
C PHE A 101 4.42 -11.00 -14.85
N PRO A 102 4.71 -10.61 -13.61
CA PRO A 102 4.46 -11.32 -12.36
C PRO A 102 3.03 -11.08 -11.85
N SER A 103 2.57 -11.93 -10.93
CA SER A 103 1.27 -11.75 -10.27
C SER A 103 1.26 -10.52 -9.36
N GLY A 104 0.41 -9.54 -9.68
CA GLY A 104 0.28 -8.29 -8.90
C GLY A 104 -0.27 -8.52 -7.49
N HIS A 105 -1.28 -9.39 -7.33
CA HIS A 105 -1.82 -9.75 -6.01
C HIS A 105 -0.75 -10.35 -5.10
N ALA A 106 0.05 -11.30 -5.62
CA ALA A 106 1.13 -11.91 -4.87
C ALA A 106 2.22 -10.88 -4.52
N GLN A 107 2.60 -10.02 -5.46
CA GLN A 107 3.66 -9.03 -5.25
C GLN A 107 3.28 -7.92 -4.26
N ILE A 108 2.10 -7.31 -4.42
CA ILE A 108 1.63 -6.21 -3.55
C ILE A 108 1.36 -6.73 -2.14
N SER A 109 0.67 -7.88 -2.00
CA SER A 109 0.44 -8.46 -0.67
C SER A 109 1.75 -8.80 0.04
N THR A 110 2.70 -9.41 -0.66
CA THR A 110 4.01 -9.76 -0.08
C THR A 110 4.81 -8.52 0.32
N SER A 111 4.86 -7.49 -0.53
CA SER A 111 5.57 -6.24 -0.22
C SER A 111 4.94 -5.50 0.97
N PHE A 112 3.62 -5.42 1.04
CA PHE A 112 2.91 -4.81 2.15
C PHE A 112 3.12 -5.57 3.47
N TRP A 113 2.75 -6.86 3.50
CA TRP A 113 2.79 -7.67 4.73
C TRP A 113 4.23 -7.92 5.20
N GLY A 114 5.17 -8.08 4.26
CA GLY A 114 6.59 -8.16 4.55
C GLY A 114 7.12 -6.87 5.17
N THR A 115 6.79 -5.70 4.60
CA THR A 115 7.20 -4.41 5.16
C THR A 115 6.60 -4.19 6.54
N LEU A 116 5.30 -4.48 6.71
CA LEU A 116 4.61 -4.34 7.99
C LEU A 116 5.24 -5.23 9.07
N THR A 117 5.53 -6.48 8.74
CA THR A 117 6.21 -7.43 9.63
C THR A 117 7.60 -6.93 10.03
N LEU A 118 8.41 -6.51 9.06
CA LEU A 118 9.77 -6.03 9.32
C LEU A 118 9.79 -4.72 10.13
N LYS A 119 8.80 -3.85 9.97
CA LYS A 119 8.67 -2.62 10.76
C LYS A 119 8.26 -2.89 12.20
N LEU A 120 7.42 -3.89 12.44
CA LEU A 120 6.87 -4.18 13.77
C LEU A 120 7.66 -5.22 14.55
N GLY A 121 8.46 -6.06 13.87
CA GLY A 121 9.30 -7.08 14.50
C GLY A 121 8.51 -8.15 15.27
N ASP A 122 7.22 -8.32 14.98
CA ASP A 122 6.34 -9.24 15.70
C ASP A 122 6.26 -10.60 15.01
N LYS A 123 6.71 -11.65 15.70
CA LYS A 123 6.74 -13.03 15.18
C LYS A 123 5.35 -13.59 14.84
N TYR A 124 4.30 -13.20 15.57
CA TYR A 124 2.95 -13.67 15.28
C TYR A 124 2.42 -12.99 14.03
N LEU A 125 2.70 -11.70 13.88
CA LEU A 125 2.40 -10.99 12.65
C LEU A 125 3.13 -11.58 11.44
N ALA A 126 4.36 -12.08 11.62
CA ALA A 126 5.08 -12.79 10.56
C ALA A 126 4.34 -14.05 10.11
N VAL A 127 3.78 -14.82 11.05
CA VAL A 127 2.96 -16.01 10.75
C VAL A 127 1.67 -15.61 10.04
N ALA A 128 0.90 -14.67 10.59
CA ALA A 128 -0.32 -14.15 9.95
C ALA A 128 -0.03 -13.66 8.52
N SER A 129 1.03 -12.87 8.34
CA SER A 129 1.46 -12.33 7.06
C SER A 129 1.76 -13.42 6.04
N ALA A 130 2.52 -14.46 6.45
CA ALA A 130 2.84 -15.58 5.59
C ALA A 130 1.59 -16.36 5.17
N LEU A 131 0.66 -16.60 6.11
CA LEU A 131 -0.60 -17.29 5.81
C LEU A 131 -1.51 -16.49 4.88
N LEU A 132 -1.61 -15.16 5.08
CA LEU A 132 -2.39 -14.28 4.21
C LEU A 132 -1.82 -14.23 2.79
N VAL A 133 -0.49 -14.03 2.67
CA VAL A 133 0.20 -14.05 1.37
C VAL A 133 0.04 -15.40 0.69
N ALA A 134 0.14 -16.52 1.43
CA ALA A 134 -0.07 -17.85 0.89
C ALA A 134 -1.51 -18.04 0.37
N GLY A 135 -2.53 -17.69 1.16
CA GLY A 135 -3.93 -17.78 0.74
C GLY A 135 -4.25 -16.93 -0.49
N ILE A 136 -3.78 -15.67 -0.52
CA ILE A 136 -3.91 -14.78 -1.67
C ILE A 136 -3.21 -15.38 -2.89
N SER A 137 -1.97 -15.85 -2.75
CA SER A 137 -1.16 -16.39 -3.84
C SER A 137 -1.76 -17.68 -4.43
N LEU A 138 -2.19 -18.60 -3.56
CA LEU A 138 -2.86 -19.84 -3.97
C LEU A 138 -4.19 -19.56 -4.66
N SER A 139 -4.94 -18.54 -4.23
CA SER A 139 -6.18 -18.14 -4.91
C SER A 139 -5.95 -17.80 -6.38
N ARG A 140 -4.80 -17.20 -6.72
CA ARG A 140 -4.49 -16.80 -8.10
C ARG A 140 -4.20 -17.99 -9.01
N ILE A 141 -3.64 -19.06 -8.45
CA ILE A 141 -3.41 -20.33 -9.14
C ILE A 141 -4.73 -21.06 -9.30
N TYR A 142 -5.48 -21.22 -8.20
CA TYR A 142 -6.77 -21.91 -8.19
C TYR A 142 -7.76 -21.28 -9.19
N LEU A 143 -7.87 -19.95 -9.18
CA LEU A 143 -8.77 -19.21 -10.06
C LEU A 143 -8.26 -19.11 -11.52
N ARG A 144 -7.14 -19.78 -11.83
CA ARG A 144 -6.50 -19.80 -13.16
C ARG A 144 -6.19 -18.41 -13.70
N ALA A 145 -5.93 -17.46 -12.80
CA ALA A 145 -5.53 -16.12 -13.20
C ALA A 145 -4.04 -16.05 -13.54
N HIS A 146 -3.23 -16.93 -12.94
CA HIS A 146 -1.77 -16.92 -13.03
C HIS A 146 -1.20 -18.32 -13.00
N TYR A 147 -0.08 -18.52 -13.70
CA TYR A 147 0.75 -19.70 -13.52
C TYR A 147 1.54 -19.60 -12.20
N ILE A 148 2.05 -20.74 -11.72
CA ILE A 148 2.86 -20.80 -10.50
C ILE A 148 4.09 -19.88 -10.61
N VAL A 149 4.73 -19.81 -11.79
CA VAL A 149 5.89 -18.94 -12.03
C VAL A 149 5.56 -17.46 -11.88
N ASP A 150 4.36 -17.03 -12.31
CA ASP A 150 3.91 -15.64 -12.13
C ASP A 150 3.79 -15.29 -10.65
N VAL A 151 3.26 -16.22 -9.86
CA VAL A 151 3.07 -16.07 -8.41
C VAL A 151 4.41 -16.09 -7.69
N ALA A 152 5.30 -17.03 -8.02
CA ALA A 152 6.65 -17.09 -7.45
C ALA A 152 7.47 -15.83 -7.76
N GLY A 153 7.39 -15.32 -8.99
CA GLY A 153 8.00 -14.05 -9.38
C GLY A 153 7.43 -12.86 -8.60
N GLY A 154 6.10 -12.85 -8.40
CA GLY A 154 5.43 -11.84 -7.58
C GLY A 154 5.91 -11.86 -6.12
N ILE A 155 5.92 -13.03 -5.47
CA ILE A 155 6.41 -13.18 -4.08
C ILE A 155 7.87 -12.73 -3.98
N THR A 156 8.72 -13.16 -4.92
CA THR A 156 10.15 -12.82 -4.91
C THR A 156 10.37 -11.32 -5.03
N ALA A 157 9.72 -10.66 -6.00
CA ALA A 157 9.79 -9.22 -6.16
C ALA A 157 9.22 -8.48 -4.94
N GLY A 158 8.10 -8.96 -4.38
CA GLY A 158 7.50 -8.38 -3.19
C GLY A 158 8.39 -8.44 -1.95
N LEU A 159 9.04 -9.59 -1.71
CA LEU A 159 10.03 -9.74 -0.63
C LEU A 159 11.23 -8.83 -0.82
N ALA A 160 11.76 -8.75 -2.05
CA ALA A 160 12.87 -7.85 -2.37
C ALA A 160 12.50 -6.39 -2.05
N ILE A 161 11.30 -5.95 -2.42
CA ILE A 161 10.81 -4.61 -2.10
C ILE A 161 10.69 -4.41 -0.58
N ALA A 162 10.12 -5.36 0.15
CA ALA A 162 9.99 -5.25 1.60
C ALA A 162 11.36 -5.08 2.29
N LEU A 163 12.37 -5.84 1.85
CA LEU A 163 13.74 -5.73 2.34
C LEU A 163 14.39 -4.39 1.97
N ILE A 164 14.20 -3.92 0.73
CA ILE A 164 14.69 -2.61 0.29
C ILE A 164 14.07 -1.50 1.13
N ILE A 165 12.74 -1.51 1.33
CA ILE A 165 12.04 -0.50 2.13
C ILE A 165 12.51 -0.55 3.59
N HIS A 166 12.67 -1.75 4.15
CA HIS A 166 13.23 -1.90 5.50
C HIS A 166 14.63 -1.29 5.60
N TYR A 167 15.51 -1.61 4.66
CA TYR A 167 16.86 -1.04 4.57
C TYR A 167 16.82 0.49 4.46
N LEU A 168 16.04 1.05 3.51
CA LEU A 168 15.88 2.50 3.36
C LEU A 168 15.36 3.14 4.64
N SER A 169 14.40 2.51 5.33
CA SER A 169 13.86 3.02 6.59
C SER A 169 14.86 3.07 7.75
N SER A 170 15.93 2.26 7.66
CA SER A 170 17.02 2.21 8.65
C SER A 170 18.20 3.12 8.32
N ARG A 171 18.30 3.60 7.06
CA ARG A 171 19.46 4.34 6.56
C ARG A 171 19.16 5.76 6.12
N LEU A 172 17.93 6.04 5.70
CA LEU A 172 17.53 7.31 5.14
C LEU A 172 16.52 8.01 6.04
N GLU A 173 16.62 9.34 6.09
CA GLU A 173 15.52 10.16 6.58
C GLU A 173 14.27 9.97 5.69
N PRO A 174 13.05 10.08 6.24
CA PRO A 174 11.81 9.84 5.51
C PRO A 174 11.69 10.64 4.20
N GLY A 175 12.18 11.88 4.18
CA GLY A 175 12.20 12.72 2.98
C GLY A 175 13.07 12.16 1.86
N SER A 176 14.25 11.63 2.19
CA SER A 176 15.12 10.99 1.21
C SER A 176 14.51 9.70 0.69
N ALA A 177 13.88 8.89 1.55
CA ALA A 177 13.14 7.70 1.12
C ALA A 177 11.98 8.05 0.16
N PHE A 178 11.26 9.15 0.43
CA PHE A 178 10.21 9.68 -0.46
C PHE A 178 10.76 10.06 -1.83
N THR A 179 11.89 10.77 -1.87
CA THR A 179 12.54 11.14 -3.13
C THR A 179 13.00 9.91 -3.90
N THR A 180 13.66 8.96 -3.25
CA THR A 180 14.17 7.73 -3.89
C THR A 180 13.04 6.91 -4.49
N ILE A 181 12.00 6.62 -3.71
CA ILE A 181 10.87 5.80 -4.18
C ILE A 181 10.01 6.57 -5.18
N GLY A 182 9.80 7.87 -4.98
CA GLY A 182 9.07 8.72 -5.93
C GLY A 182 9.76 8.80 -7.29
N ALA A 183 11.08 9.02 -7.32
CA ALA A 183 11.86 9.04 -8.55
C ALA A 183 11.87 7.67 -9.25
N ALA A 184 12.04 6.58 -8.49
CA ALA A 184 11.95 5.22 -9.04
C ALA A 184 10.56 4.94 -9.62
N ALA A 185 9.49 5.33 -8.92
CA ALA A 185 8.13 5.16 -9.38
C ALA A 185 7.89 5.86 -10.72
N ILE A 186 8.32 7.13 -10.85
CA ILE A 186 8.23 7.91 -12.10
C ILE A 186 9.01 7.25 -13.23
N ALA A 187 10.25 6.82 -12.97
CA ALA A 187 11.11 6.22 -14.00
C ALA A 187 10.53 4.89 -14.52
N LEU A 188 10.10 4.01 -13.61
CA LEU A 188 9.53 2.71 -13.95
C LEU A 188 8.17 2.86 -14.64
N SER A 189 7.30 3.74 -14.15
CA SER A 189 5.99 3.97 -14.78
C SER A 189 6.13 4.64 -16.14
N SER A 190 7.08 5.57 -16.32
CA SER A 190 7.39 6.17 -17.61
C SER A 190 7.92 5.13 -18.60
N THR A 191 8.74 4.19 -18.14
CA THR A 191 9.19 3.05 -18.95
C THR A 191 7.99 2.18 -19.37
N THR A 192 7.05 1.91 -18.46
CA THR A 192 5.79 1.23 -18.83
C THR A 192 5.01 1.98 -19.89
N LEU A 193 4.91 3.31 -19.80
CA LEU A 193 4.18 4.11 -20.80
C LEU A 193 4.83 4.07 -22.19
N LEU A 194 6.14 3.84 -22.27
CA LEU A 194 6.83 3.58 -23.55
C LEU A 194 6.47 2.20 -24.13
N LEU A 195 6.33 1.18 -23.27
CA LEU A 195 5.96 -0.18 -23.68
C LEU A 195 4.46 -0.34 -23.98
N ARG A 196 3.62 0.36 -23.23
CA ARG A 196 2.16 0.34 -23.32
C ARG A 196 1.63 1.75 -23.16
N GLN A 197 1.38 2.40 -24.29
CA GLN A 197 0.81 3.74 -24.30
C GLN A 197 -0.54 3.76 -23.56
N TRP A 198 -0.78 4.84 -22.82
CA TRP A 198 -2.03 5.09 -22.11
C TRP A 198 -2.38 4.07 -21.03
N GLU A 199 -1.40 3.29 -20.53
CA GLU A 199 -1.63 2.36 -19.45
C GLU A 199 -2.10 3.12 -18.19
N PRO A 200 -3.35 2.91 -17.74
CA PRO A 200 -3.97 3.79 -16.76
C PRO A 200 -3.28 3.77 -15.40
N THR A 201 -2.71 2.63 -15.01
CA THR A 201 -2.05 2.42 -13.72
C THR A 201 -0.71 3.14 -13.68
N ALA A 202 0.06 3.10 -14.76
CA ALA A 202 1.33 3.79 -14.94
C ALA A 202 1.14 5.30 -14.95
N LEU A 203 0.07 5.82 -15.58
CA LEU A 203 -0.27 7.25 -15.47
C LEU A 203 -0.54 7.65 -14.02
N GLY A 204 -1.32 6.85 -13.27
CA GLY A 204 -1.59 7.11 -11.86
C GLY A 204 -0.34 7.06 -10.98
N LEU A 205 0.50 6.03 -11.15
CA LEU A 205 1.76 5.87 -10.40
C LEU A 205 2.78 6.95 -10.73
N THR A 206 2.81 7.45 -11.96
CA THR A 206 3.63 8.62 -12.32
C THR A 206 3.20 9.83 -11.50
N GLY A 207 1.89 10.11 -11.42
CA GLY A 207 1.37 11.21 -10.62
C GLY A 207 1.66 11.07 -9.13
N ILE A 208 1.45 9.88 -8.57
CA ILE A 208 1.80 9.58 -7.17
C ILE A 208 3.30 9.74 -6.92
N GLY A 209 4.16 9.30 -7.84
CA GLY A 209 5.60 9.48 -7.76
C GLY A 209 6.01 10.95 -7.72
N ILE A 210 5.37 11.81 -8.54
CA ILE A 210 5.56 13.26 -8.50
C ILE A 210 5.15 13.82 -7.12
N ALA A 211 4.00 13.39 -6.60
CA ALA A 211 3.52 13.83 -5.29
C ALA A 211 4.46 13.43 -4.14
N LEU A 212 5.08 12.25 -4.19
CA LEU A 212 6.09 11.81 -3.22
C LEU A 212 7.32 12.73 -3.25
N VAL A 213 7.88 12.98 -4.44
CA VAL A 213 9.05 13.87 -4.60
C VAL A 213 8.71 15.28 -4.12
N ALA A 214 7.54 15.80 -4.49
CA ALA A 214 7.09 17.14 -4.09
C ALA A 214 6.84 17.26 -2.57
N SER A 215 6.41 16.18 -1.92
CA SER A 215 6.14 16.15 -0.46
C SER A 215 7.37 15.82 0.38
N SER A 216 8.46 15.35 -0.24
CA SER A 216 9.67 14.83 0.42
C SER A 216 10.26 15.77 1.48
N ARG A 217 10.33 17.08 1.19
CA ARG A 217 10.94 18.07 2.09
C ARG A 217 10.16 18.30 3.38
N ARG A 218 8.85 18.04 3.36
CA ARG A 218 7.94 18.32 4.48
C ARG A 218 7.47 17.07 5.22
N ILE A 219 7.72 15.89 4.67
CA ILE A 219 7.13 14.65 5.18
C ILE A 219 7.51 14.36 6.64
N LYS A 220 8.72 14.75 7.05
CA LYS A 220 9.16 14.64 8.46
C LYS A 220 8.26 15.49 9.37
N ASP A 221 8.08 16.76 9.03
CA ASP A 221 7.20 17.68 9.77
C ASP A 221 5.75 17.19 9.78
N VAL A 222 5.27 16.61 8.67
CA VAL A 222 3.92 16.03 8.57
C VAL A 222 3.75 14.88 9.57
N VAL A 223 4.72 13.95 9.62
CA VAL A 223 4.70 12.81 10.53
C VAL A 223 4.79 13.25 11.98
N GLU A 224 5.67 14.21 12.29
CA GLU A 224 5.77 14.80 13.63
C GLU A 224 4.45 15.47 14.03
N THR A 225 3.83 16.21 13.11
CA THR A 225 2.53 16.83 13.34
C THR A 225 1.47 15.77 13.65
N LEU A 226 1.35 14.72 12.84
CA LEU A 226 0.44 13.60 13.11
C LEU A 226 0.69 13.00 14.49
N ASN A 227 1.94 12.79 14.88
CA ASN A 227 2.32 12.27 16.20
C ASN A 227 1.86 13.15 17.37
N THR A 228 1.81 14.47 17.18
CA THR A 228 1.31 15.41 18.21
C THR A 228 -0.22 15.58 18.21
N MET A 229 -0.91 15.22 17.13
CA MET A 229 -2.38 15.33 17.06
C MET A 229 -3.07 14.29 17.94
N ASP A 230 -4.11 14.73 18.65
CA ASP A 230 -5.06 13.80 19.27
C ASP A 230 -5.83 12.97 18.22
N MET A 231 -6.47 11.90 18.67
CA MET A 231 -7.21 10.99 17.79
C MET A 231 -8.38 11.68 17.05
N ARG A 232 -9.04 12.66 17.67
CA ARG A 232 -10.17 13.36 17.03
C ARG A 232 -9.70 14.17 15.83
N HIS A 233 -8.55 14.84 15.93
CA HIS A 233 -7.97 15.61 14.84
C HIS A 233 -7.42 14.72 13.73
N ARG A 234 -6.79 13.58 14.08
CA ARG A 234 -6.37 12.55 13.11
C ARG A 234 -7.54 12.01 12.29
N ILE A 235 -8.66 11.68 12.95
CA ILE A 235 -9.89 11.21 12.28
C ILE A 235 -10.46 12.30 11.36
N LYS A 236 -10.54 13.55 11.82
CA LYS A 236 -10.98 14.67 10.97
C LYS A 236 -10.10 14.86 9.74
N ALA A 237 -8.79 14.75 9.90
CA ALA A 237 -7.84 14.84 8.78
C ALA A 237 -8.05 13.71 7.78
N LEU A 238 -8.21 12.46 8.26
CA LEU A 238 -8.52 11.31 7.42
C LEU A 238 -9.83 11.49 6.66
N ILE A 239 -10.91 11.91 7.34
CA ILE A 239 -12.21 12.15 6.70
C ILE A 239 -12.10 13.21 5.61
N LEU A 240 -11.39 14.31 5.87
CA LEU A 240 -11.16 15.36 4.88
C LEU A 240 -10.42 14.82 3.65
N VAL A 241 -9.39 14.00 3.85
CA VAL A 241 -8.67 13.34 2.76
C VAL A 241 -9.62 12.46 1.96
N LEU A 242 -10.37 11.56 2.60
CA LEU A 242 -11.27 10.64 1.90
C LEU A 242 -12.36 11.37 1.09
N ILE A 243 -12.96 12.42 1.66
CA ILE A 243 -13.98 13.23 0.99
C ILE A 243 -13.41 13.99 -0.22
N THR A 244 -12.17 14.46 -0.14
CA THR A 244 -11.54 15.24 -1.21
C THR A 244 -10.93 14.36 -2.30
N THR A 245 -10.31 13.24 -1.94
CA THR A 245 -9.66 12.34 -2.91
C THR A 245 -10.65 11.46 -3.65
N GLY A 246 -11.80 11.12 -3.06
CA GLY A 246 -12.82 10.29 -3.70
C GLY A 246 -13.32 10.85 -5.05
N PRO A 247 -13.81 12.11 -5.10
CA PRO A 247 -14.23 12.75 -6.35
C PRO A 247 -13.09 12.89 -7.36
N LEU A 248 -11.87 13.22 -6.91
CA LEU A 248 -10.70 13.30 -7.78
C LEU A 248 -10.35 11.95 -8.41
N TYR A 249 -10.46 10.86 -7.64
CA TYR A 249 -10.24 9.51 -8.14
C TYR A 249 -11.29 9.13 -9.20
N LEU A 250 -12.56 9.47 -8.97
CA LEU A 250 -13.63 9.25 -9.94
C LEU A 250 -13.38 10.05 -11.24
N ALA A 251 -12.97 11.32 -11.12
CA ALA A 251 -12.60 12.15 -12.27
C ALA A 251 -11.36 11.60 -13.00
N ALA A 252 -10.40 11.03 -12.28
CA ALA A 252 -9.23 10.41 -12.89
C ALA A 252 -9.60 9.20 -13.76
N ARG A 253 -10.72 8.51 -13.50
CA ARG A 253 -11.13 7.36 -14.32
C ARG A 253 -11.48 7.74 -15.76
N THR A 254 -11.92 8.97 -16.00
CA THR A 254 -12.33 9.46 -17.33
C THR A 254 -11.22 10.23 -18.05
N GLY A 255 -10.17 10.66 -17.34
CA GLY A 255 -9.05 11.39 -17.92
C GLY A 255 -8.02 10.45 -18.56
N GLY A 256 -7.52 10.78 -19.76
CA GLY A 256 -6.32 10.18 -20.34
C GLY A 256 -5.06 10.62 -19.58
N VAL A 257 -4.18 11.42 -20.19
CA VAL A 257 -2.97 11.97 -19.51
C VAL A 257 -3.33 12.76 -18.23
N ALA A 258 -4.53 13.36 -18.18
CA ALA A 258 -5.01 14.08 -16.99
C ALA A 258 -4.98 13.24 -15.70
N ARG A 259 -4.96 11.90 -15.80
CA ARG A 259 -4.70 11.00 -14.66
C ARG A 259 -3.45 11.37 -13.88
N ILE A 260 -2.35 11.74 -14.55
CA ILE A 260 -1.11 12.14 -13.88
C ILE A 260 -1.39 13.32 -12.94
N ILE A 261 -2.14 14.32 -13.41
CA ILE A 261 -2.48 15.51 -12.63
C ILE A 261 -3.37 15.13 -11.45
N PHE A 262 -4.46 14.39 -11.68
CA PHE A 262 -5.37 13.99 -10.60
C PHE A 262 -4.67 13.17 -9.52
N PHE A 263 -3.85 12.18 -9.90
CA PHE A 263 -3.12 11.36 -8.94
C PHE A 263 -1.99 12.15 -8.25
N THR A 264 -1.38 13.13 -8.91
CA THR A 264 -0.46 14.07 -8.25
C THR A 264 -1.20 14.85 -7.15
N ILE A 265 -2.37 15.42 -7.47
CA ILE A 265 -3.17 16.17 -6.49
C ILE A 265 -3.62 15.27 -5.33
N ILE A 266 -4.09 14.05 -5.63
CA ILE A 266 -4.48 13.06 -4.60
C ILE A 266 -3.30 12.78 -3.66
N GLY A 267 -2.11 12.49 -4.20
CA GLY A 267 -0.92 12.23 -3.39
C GLY A 267 -0.54 13.45 -2.54
N LEU A 268 -0.58 14.66 -3.10
CA LEU A 268 -0.28 15.88 -2.36
C LEU A 268 -1.27 16.10 -1.21
N ILE A 269 -2.57 15.87 -1.43
CA ILE A 269 -3.59 15.95 -0.39
C ILE A 269 -3.29 14.95 0.73
N ILE A 270 -3.06 13.68 0.40
CA ILE A 270 -2.77 12.62 1.38
C ILE A 270 -1.52 12.97 2.21
N PHE A 271 -0.43 13.41 1.59
CA PHE A 271 0.83 13.61 2.31
C PHE A 271 0.98 14.98 2.97
N ASN A 272 0.11 15.97 2.70
CA ASN A 272 0.28 17.33 3.27
C ASN A 272 -0.90 17.82 4.11
N THR A 273 -2.08 17.18 4.06
CA THR A 273 -3.26 17.59 4.87
C THR A 273 -2.97 17.74 6.37
N PRO A 274 -2.15 16.90 7.02
CA PRO A 274 -1.90 17.05 8.46
C PRO A 274 -1.25 18.39 8.82
N LEU A 275 -0.37 18.95 7.98
CA LEU A 275 0.23 20.27 8.24
C LEU A 275 -0.80 21.40 8.23
N ILE A 276 -1.79 21.31 7.33
CA ILE A 276 -2.85 22.33 7.19
C ILE A 276 -3.73 22.36 8.45
N LEU A 277 -4.00 21.20 9.04
CA LEU A 277 -4.87 21.09 10.22
C LEU A 277 -4.11 21.24 11.54
N GLY A 278 -2.83 20.86 11.59
CA GLY A 278 -2.00 20.92 12.80
C GLY A 278 -1.55 22.32 13.20
N THR A 279 -1.37 23.23 12.23
CA THR A 279 -1.04 24.65 12.49
C THR A 279 -2.12 25.35 13.31
N LYS A 280 -3.40 25.02 13.08
CA LYS A 280 -4.54 25.59 13.83
C LYS A 280 -4.63 25.13 15.29
N THR A 281 -4.12 23.95 15.61
CA THR A 281 -4.13 23.40 16.97
C THR A 281 -3.03 24.01 17.84
N ARG A 282 -1.83 24.25 17.26
CA ARG A 282 -0.71 24.92 17.96
C ARG A 282 -1.09 26.33 18.43
N SER A 283 -1.79 27.10 17.59
CA SER A 283 -2.27 28.47 17.92
C SER A 283 -3.32 28.52 19.05
N LYS A 284 -4.14 27.47 19.24
CA LYS A 284 -5.12 27.44 20.35
C LYS A 284 -4.48 27.14 21.71
N ASN A 285 -3.41 26.35 21.73
CA ASN A 285 -2.71 26.03 22.99
C ASN A 285 -1.82 27.19 23.47
N THR A 286 -1.30 28.03 22.57
CA THR A 286 -0.55 29.24 22.98
C THR A 286 -1.46 30.33 23.55
N ASN A 287 -2.69 30.46 23.04
CA ASN A 287 -3.62 31.50 23.50
C ASN A 287 -4.40 31.14 24.79
N SER A 288 -4.46 29.86 25.17
CA SER A 288 -5.12 29.42 26.42
C SER A 288 -4.18 29.45 27.63
N GLY A 289 -2.86 29.51 27.43
CA GLY A 289 -1.87 29.70 28.50
C GLY A 289 -1.62 31.16 28.88
N ALA A 290 -2.04 32.13 28.06
CA ALA A 290 -1.83 33.55 28.29
C ALA A 290 -3.00 34.26 29.00
N ALA A 291 -4.11 33.57 29.26
CA ALA A 291 -5.30 34.12 29.92
C ALA A 291 -5.41 33.72 31.41
N GLY A 292 -4.31 33.21 32.00
CA GLY A 292 -4.25 32.71 33.38
C GLY A 292 -3.07 33.26 34.18
N ILE A 293 -2.72 34.52 33.98
CA ILE A 293 -1.80 35.29 34.84
C ILE A 293 -2.47 36.63 35.14
#